data_AF-A0A9N9N990-F1
#
_entry.id   AF-A0A9N9N990-F1
#
_cell.length_a   1.000
_cell.length_b   1.000
_cell.length_c   1.000
_cell.angle_alpha   90.00
_cell.angle_beta   90.00
_cell.angle_gamma   90.00
#
_symmetry.space_group_name_H-M   'P 1'
#
loop_
_entity.id
_entity.type
_entity.pdbx_description
1 polymer ?
#
loop_
_entity_poly.entity_id
_entity_poly.type
_entity_poly.pdbx_seq_one_letter_code
_entity_poly.pdbx_strand_id
1 'polypeptide(L)'
;ILATSQPTKLEYEIKQEYDNPEIIALRGSPKPLLPISGKPAINWWYDGLRSQIEGDVFIVTNAHNQDMFADIELVKRVKGFVNSTIIVQAEILFDTFNDTSLNQLLFDNNFVKLIFNGDELLKRNKNITTSTTLLDTTRELYQDETINTTNLIACVFHSSALYLIEEYALKNKGMINADDSNDSFDCIGKFIQFMTNKNLAIKTVIIPYQPFFKWKDPFLTLREYSSLFKSLFISTIVIQKDPPSGHQSTLITTRSYARIGLMGNPSDGFYGKTISLLISNFFVEITLIPNKFIYTQEYSKVEFFHSMITTKCSFSAIESLSILSSTEGYTNADRLFQATCKVFYRYCEANNFVLHKQGFRLCYETNIPRQVGLSGSSAIITALWRALMKFYGIENGDISLAMQVKLILDVELIELGINAGLQDRVIQSFGGIMYMDFEKEFMERNNGIGRYIRVPSELIPKGLWIAYEGNPSKIHSDVRKRYEAGDEKVVDAMIKFASYAEQTYHLLLDSSTSQTTKRVKLAKLMNMNFNLRQEIFGNKILGKNNLKMIELARKFGFAAKFTGSGGTIVGLWEDENNKDMMLNIEKLKNELQKEGFVFCWVKICDYKYDEE
;
A
#
# COMPACT_ATOMS: atom_id res chain seq x y z
N ILE A 1 -37.62 2.33 -30.70
CA ILE A 1 -36.57 2.12 -31.74
C ILE A 1 -35.57 1.07 -31.25
N LEU A 2 -35.85 -0.22 -31.49
CA LEU A 2 -34.81 -1.27 -31.51
C LEU A 2 -34.85 -2.08 -32.81
N ALA A 3 -35.75 -1.73 -33.72
CA ALA A 3 -35.80 -2.23 -35.08
C ALA A 3 -35.88 -1.02 -36.00
N THR A 4 -34.87 -0.85 -36.85
CA THR A 4 -35.03 -0.09 -38.08
C THR A 4 -35.95 -0.91 -38.99
N SER A 5 -36.87 -0.26 -39.71
CA SER A 5 -37.73 -0.94 -40.68
C SER A 5 -36.94 -1.57 -41.84
N GLN A 6 -35.64 -1.24 -41.97
CA GLN A 6 -34.71 -1.87 -42.88
C GLN A 6 -33.62 -2.64 -42.12
N PRO A 7 -33.29 -3.88 -42.55
CA PRO A 7 -32.20 -4.65 -41.97
C PRO A 7 -30.84 -3.97 -42.24
N THR A 8 -30.00 -3.87 -41.21
CA THR A 8 -28.63 -3.34 -41.34
C THR A 8 -27.74 -4.28 -42.16
N LYS A 9 -26.61 -3.79 -42.69
CA LYS A 9 -25.66 -4.61 -43.44
C LYS A 9 -25.16 -5.82 -42.63
N LEU A 10 -24.90 -5.61 -41.34
CA LEU A 10 -24.55 -6.65 -40.38
C LEU A 10 -25.65 -7.72 -40.25
N GLU A 11 -26.92 -7.31 -40.10
CA GLU A 11 -28.06 -8.23 -40.02
C GLU A 11 -28.29 -9.00 -41.32
N TYR A 12 -28.04 -8.37 -42.47
CA TYR A 12 -28.10 -9.03 -43.77
C TYR A 12 -27.00 -10.10 -43.88
N GLU A 13 -25.76 -9.80 -43.50
CA GLU A 13 -24.65 -10.75 -43.55
C GLU A 13 -24.84 -11.92 -42.57
N ILE A 14 -25.31 -11.66 -41.35
CA ILE A 14 -25.70 -12.69 -40.37
C ILE A 14 -26.81 -13.62 -40.92
N LYS A 15 -27.73 -13.09 -41.74
CA LYS A 15 -28.78 -13.89 -42.40
C LYS A 15 -28.26 -14.71 -43.60
N GLN A 16 -27.17 -14.30 -44.24
CA GLN A 16 -26.61 -14.97 -45.42
C GLN A 16 -25.59 -16.06 -45.07
N GLU A 17 -24.99 -16.05 -43.88
CA GLU A 17 -24.17 -17.16 -43.40
C GLU A 17 -25.04 -18.32 -42.88
N TYR A 18 -25.20 -19.37 -43.69
CA TYR A 18 -26.00 -20.57 -43.37
C TYR A 18 -25.22 -21.70 -42.71
N ASP A 19 -23.89 -21.70 -42.81
CA ASP A 19 -23.05 -22.84 -42.40
C ASP A 19 -22.35 -22.65 -41.04
N ASN A 20 -22.51 -21.49 -40.38
CA ASN A 20 -21.87 -21.19 -39.10
C ASN A 20 -22.87 -21.24 -37.91
N PRO A 21 -22.86 -22.31 -37.10
CA PRO A 21 -23.81 -22.50 -36.01
C PRO A 21 -23.76 -21.41 -34.92
N GLU A 22 -22.62 -20.74 -34.72
CA GLU A 22 -22.49 -19.65 -33.74
C GLU A 22 -23.20 -18.36 -34.20
N ILE A 23 -23.26 -18.13 -35.51
CA ILE A 23 -23.85 -16.92 -36.12
C ILE A 23 -25.37 -17.10 -36.33
N ILE A 24 -25.82 -18.34 -36.58
CA ILE A 24 -27.24 -18.68 -36.70
C ILE A 24 -28.02 -18.26 -35.44
N ALA A 25 -27.44 -18.43 -34.25
CA ALA A 25 -28.06 -18.04 -32.99
C ALA A 25 -28.29 -16.52 -32.83
N LEU A 26 -27.59 -15.70 -33.62
CA LEU A 26 -27.67 -14.23 -33.58
C LEU A 26 -28.74 -13.67 -34.53
N ARG A 27 -29.37 -14.52 -35.37
CA ARG A 27 -30.40 -14.09 -36.33
C ARG A 27 -31.63 -13.55 -35.60
N GLY A 28 -32.08 -12.37 -36.03
CA GLY A 28 -33.27 -11.71 -35.47
C GLY A 28 -33.02 -10.97 -34.15
N SER A 29 -31.81 -11.02 -33.60
CA SER A 29 -31.43 -10.19 -32.44
C SER A 29 -31.24 -8.74 -32.89
N PRO A 30 -31.93 -7.77 -32.26
CA PRO A 30 -31.65 -6.34 -32.45
C PRO A 30 -30.16 -6.03 -32.24
N LYS A 31 -29.61 -5.12 -33.05
CA LYS A 31 -28.20 -4.70 -32.96
C LYS A 31 -27.71 -4.38 -31.52
N PRO A 32 -28.47 -3.68 -30.65
CA PRO A 32 -28.06 -3.40 -29.26
C PRO A 32 -28.09 -4.61 -28.32
N LEU A 33 -28.70 -5.72 -28.76
CA LEU A 33 -28.78 -6.98 -28.01
C LEU A 33 -27.75 -8.01 -28.49
N LEU A 34 -27.01 -7.72 -29.56
CA LEU A 34 -25.93 -8.57 -30.02
C LEU A 34 -24.85 -8.69 -28.91
N PRO A 35 -24.36 -9.90 -28.63
CA PRO A 35 -23.48 -10.14 -27.50
C PRO A 35 -22.08 -9.60 -27.78
N ILE A 36 -21.53 -8.82 -26.84
CA ILE A 36 -20.12 -8.37 -26.88
C ILE A 36 -19.22 -9.37 -26.14
N SER A 37 -19.81 -10.28 -25.35
CA SER A 37 -19.10 -11.20 -24.45
C SER A 37 -20.07 -12.24 -23.84
N GLY A 38 -20.87 -12.90 -24.68
CA GLY A 38 -21.93 -13.81 -24.20
C GLY A 38 -23.07 -13.14 -23.40
N LYS A 39 -23.03 -11.82 -23.25
CA LYS A 39 -24.06 -10.99 -22.62
C LYS A 39 -24.45 -9.85 -23.59
N PRO A 40 -25.75 -9.54 -23.75
CA PRO A 40 -26.21 -8.41 -24.56
C PRO A 40 -25.52 -7.10 -24.14
N ALA A 41 -25.19 -6.24 -25.11
CA ALA A 41 -24.49 -4.99 -24.84
C ALA A 41 -25.20 -4.16 -23.74
N ILE A 42 -26.53 -4.07 -23.80
CA ILE A 42 -27.37 -3.28 -22.87
C ILE A 42 -27.24 -3.66 -21.40
N ASN A 43 -26.96 -4.92 -21.10
CA ASN A 43 -26.85 -5.34 -19.70
C ASN A 43 -25.56 -4.83 -19.03
N TRP A 44 -24.46 -4.66 -19.78
CA TRP A 44 -23.21 -4.15 -19.20
C TRP A 44 -23.34 -2.71 -18.71
N TRP A 45 -24.13 -1.90 -19.41
CA TRP A 45 -24.37 -0.51 -19.03
C TRP A 45 -25.33 -0.38 -17.86
N TYR A 46 -26.39 -1.21 -17.83
CA TYR A 46 -27.30 -1.29 -16.68
C TYR A 46 -26.54 -1.61 -15.38
N ASP A 47 -25.63 -2.59 -15.41
CA ASP A 47 -24.82 -2.95 -14.25
C ASP A 47 -23.88 -1.81 -13.83
N GLY A 48 -23.27 -1.11 -14.80
CA GLY A 48 -22.42 0.06 -14.55
C GLY A 48 -23.16 1.18 -13.85
N LEU A 49 -24.35 1.54 -14.32
CA LEU A 49 -25.17 2.58 -13.69
C LEU A 49 -25.67 2.17 -12.30
N ARG A 50 -26.11 0.92 -12.13
CA ARG A 50 -26.59 0.42 -10.84
C ARG A 50 -25.50 0.49 -9.77
N SER A 51 -24.23 0.35 -10.15
CA SER A 51 -23.10 0.46 -9.22
C SER A 51 -22.80 1.89 -8.72
N GLN A 52 -23.36 2.91 -9.39
CA GLN A 52 -23.04 4.33 -9.13
C GLN A 52 -24.19 5.11 -8.47
N ILE A 53 -25.34 4.47 -8.21
CA ILE A 53 -26.56 5.13 -7.72
C ILE A 53 -27.15 4.34 -6.56
N GLU A 54 -27.45 5.02 -5.45
CA GLU A 54 -28.27 4.46 -4.37
C GLU A 54 -29.76 4.57 -4.74
N GLY A 55 -30.29 3.55 -5.43
CA GLY A 55 -31.71 3.47 -5.79
C GLY A 55 -32.01 2.53 -6.97
N ASP A 56 -33.29 2.38 -7.30
CA ASP A 56 -33.72 1.58 -8.44
C ASP A 56 -33.50 2.34 -9.76
N VAL A 57 -32.70 1.76 -10.66
CA VAL A 57 -32.48 2.30 -12.01
C VAL A 57 -33.50 1.67 -12.95
N PHE A 58 -34.36 2.49 -13.53
CA PHE A 58 -35.30 2.08 -14.57
C PHE A 58 -34.81 2.64 -15.90
N ILE A 59 -34.80 1.81 -16.94
CA ILE A 59 -34.57 2.27 -18.32
C ILE A 59 -35.96 2.33 -18.97
N VAL A 60 -36.46 3.55 -19.20
CA VAL A 60 -37.74 3.74 -19.90
C VAL A 60 -37.45 3.99 -21.37
N THR A 61 -38.02 3.15 -22.23
CA THR A 61 -37.80 3.16 -23.68
C THR A 61 -39.13 3.11 -24.40
N ASN A 62 -39.24 3.74 -25.58
CA ASN A 62 -40.45 3.74 -26.42
C ASN A 62 -40.75 2.39 -27.14
N ALA A 63 -40.47 1.25 -26.49
CA ALA A 63 -40.47 -0.06 -27.15
C ALA A 63 -41.86 -0.54 -27.59
N HIS A 64 -42.95 0.01 -27.05
CA HIS A 64 -44.32 -0.42 -27.32
C HIS A 64 -45.20 0.60 -28.08
N ASN A 65 -44.61 1.63 -28.71
CA ASN A 65 -45.34 2.66 -29.46
C ASN A 65 -46.46 3.37 -28.68
N GLN A 66 -46.30 3.51 -27.37
CA GLN A 66 -47.09 4.44 -26.58
C GLN A 66 -46.09 5.44 -25.98
N ASP A 67 -46.45 6.72 -26.03
CA ASP A 67 -45.68 7.88 -25.58
C ASP A 67 -44.70 7.56 -24.41
N MET A 68 -43.47 8.09 -24.45
CA MET A 68 -42.46 7.93 -23.39
C MET A 68 -43.01 8.27 -22.00
N PHE A 69 -43.92 9.25 -21.92
CA PHE A 69 -44.58 9.62 -20.68
C PHE A 69 -45.59 8.57 -20.19
N ALA A 70 -46.24 7.82 -21.11
CA ALA A 70 -47.13 6.72 -20.77
C ALA A 70 -46.35 5.51 -20.20
N ASP A 71 -45.15 5.23 -20.74
CA ASP A 71 -44.27 4.18 -20.21
C ASP A 71 -43.75 4.53 -18.81
N ILE A 72 -43.42 5.80 -18.55
CA ILE A 72 -43.06 6.30 -17.21
C ILE A 72 -44.25 6.11 -16.25
N GLU A 73 -45.47 6.43 -16.69
CA GLU A 73 -46.69 6.30 -15.89
C GLU A 73 -47.01 4.83 -15.57
N LEU A 74 -46.78 3.92 -16.51
CA LEU A 74 -46.90 2.48 -16.33
C LEU A 74 -45.91 1.95 -15.30
N VAL A 75 -44.63 2.31 -15.42
CA VAL A 75 -43.57 1.89 -14.47
C VAL A 75 -43.87 2.43 -13.07
N LYS A 76 -44.34 3.68 -12.96
CA LYS A 76 -44.81 4.27 -11.70
C LYS A 76 -45.92 3.45 -11.06
N ARG A 77 -46.92 3.03 -11.85
CA ARG A 77 -48.09 2.29 -11.38
C ARG A 77 -47.77 0.86 -10.94
N VAL A 78 -46.87 0.19 -11.66
CA VAL A 78 -46.62 -1.26 -11.50
C VAL A 78 -45.48 -1.55 -10.53
N LYS A 79 -44.43 -0.72 -10.49
CA LYS A 79 -43.18 -1.03 -9.77
C LYS A 79 -42.92 -0.12 -8.57
N GLY A 80 -43.53 1.07 -8.51
CA GLY A 80 -43.29 2.07 -7.48
C GLY A 80 -41.91 2.73 -7.63
N PHE A 81 -41.82 4.06 -7.54
CA PHE A 81 -40.55 4.78 -7.61
C PHE A 81 -40.12 5.22 -6.21
N VAL A 82 -38.90 4.83 -5.79
CA VAL A 82 -38.27 5.34 -4.58
C VAL A 82 -36.85 5.80 -4.90
N ASN A 83 -36.58 7.07 -4.61
CA ASN A 83 -35.29 7.77 -4.56
C ASN A 83 -34.61 8.23 -5.88
N SER A 84 -34.65 7.54 -7.03
CA SER A 84 -34.08 8.08 -8.28
C SER A 84 -34.64 7.43 -9.56
N THR A 85 -34.76 8.17 -10.66
CA THR A 85 -35.25 7.65 -11.96
C THR A 85 -34.45 8.25 -13.11
N ILE A 86 -33.95 7.42 -14.02
CA ILE A 86 -33.26 7.88 -15.24
C ILE A 86 -34.16 7.56 -16.44
N ILE A 87 -34.32 8.49 -17.36
CA ILE A 87 -35.05 8.27 -18.63
C ILE A 87 -34.02 8.44 -19.75
N VAL A 88 -33.74 7.37 -20.50
CA VAL A 88 -32.77 7.41 -21.61
C VAL A 88 -33.35 6.69 -22.81
N GLN A 89 -33.20 7.28 -23.99
CA GLN A 89 -33.56 6.65 -25.25
C GLN A 89 -32.62 5.46 -25.54
N ALA A 90 -33.20 4.30 -25.88
CA ALA A 90 -32.47 3.03 -26.03
C ALA A 90 -31.32 3.07 -27.05
N GLU A 91 -31.35 3.99 -27.99
CA GLU A 91 -30.40 4.10 -29.09
C GLU A 91 -29.03 4.69 -28.69
N ILE A 92 -28.87 5.22 -27.48
CA ILE A 92 -27.71 6.05 -27.12
C ILE A 92 -26.93 5.49 -25.91
N LEU A 93 -27.11 4.22 -25.61
CA LEU A 93 -26.32 3.54 -24.57
C LEU A 93 -24.92 3.18 -25.10
N PHE A 94 -23.90 3.27 -24.23
CA PHE A 94 -22.46 2.86 -24.33
C PHE A 94 -21.39 3.90 -24.66
N ASP A 95 -20.53 4.21 -23.66
CA ASP A 95 -19.10 3.83 -23.63
C ASP A 95 -18.50 3.95 -22.21
N THR A 96 -17.50 3.12 -21.88
CA THR A 96 -16.32 3.49 -21.09
C THR A 96 -15.07 2.76 -21.64
N PHE A 97 -13.95 3.48 -21.84
CA PHE A 97 -12.70 3.22 -21.11
C PHE A 97 -11.67 4.37 -21.19
N ASN A 98 -11.06 4.64 -20.03
CA ASN A 98 -9.86 5.44 -19.75
C ASN A 98 -9.87 6.94 -20.06
N ASP A 99 -10.47 7.72 -19.15
CA ASP A 99 -9.81 8.96 -18.70
C ASP A 99 -10.20 9.30 -17.25
N THR A 100 -9.22 9.74 -16.46
CA THR A 100 -9.31 10.04 -15.01
C THR A 100 -10.11 11.31 -14.66
N SER A 101 -10.88 11.86 -15.60
CA SER A 101 -11.65 13.09 -15.44
C SER A 101 -13.11 12.88 -14.97
N LEU A 102 -13.59 11.64 -14.90
CA LEU A 102 -14.92 11.27 -14.36
C LEU A 102 -14.94 11.07 -12.83
N ASN A 103 -14.00 11.66 -12.09
CA ASN A 103 -14.08 11.74 -10.62
C ASN A 103 -15.11 12.77 -10.14
N GLN A 104 -15.86 13.41 -11.03
CA GLN A 104 -17.05 14.16 -10.64
C GLN A 104 -18.26 13.23 -10.63
N LEU A 105 -18.86 13.07 -9.45
CA LEU A 105 -20.14 12.44 -9.26
C LEU A 105 -21.14 12.86 -10.36
N LEU A 106 -21.60 11.90 -11.17
CA LEU A 106 -22.70 12.08 -12.12
C LEU A 106 -23.96 12.59 -11.42
N PHE A 107 -24.09 12.37 -10.11
CA PHE A 107 -25.19 12.82 -9.27
C PHE A 107 -24.64 13.59 -8.08
N ASP A 108 -24.95 14.88 -8.01
CA ASP A 108 -24.70 15.65 -6.79
C ASP A 108 -26.06 15.85 -6.12
N ASN A 109 -26.11 15.93 -4.79
CA ASN A 109 -27.35 15.80 -3.99
C ASN A 109 -28.45 16.83 -4.30
N ASN A 110 -28.19 17.77 -5.21
CA ASN A 110 -29.20 18.66 -5.73
C ASN A 110 -29.07 18.76 -7.26
N PHE A 111 -30.19 18.48 -7.96
CA PHE A 111 -30.57 18.97 -9.29
C PHE A 111 -30.37 18.09 -10.55
N VAL A 112 -31.09 18.52 -11.60
CA VAL A 112 -31.22 17.96 -12.95
C VAL A 112 -29.92 18.12 -13.75
N LYS A 113 -29.50 17.09 -14.50
CA LYS A 113 -28.33 17.17 -15.38
C LYS A 113 -28.64 16.84 -16.85
N LEU A 114 -28.08 17.64 -17.76
CA LEU A 114 -28.20 17.51 -19.22
C LEU A 114 -26.86 17.12 -19.84
N ILE A 115 -26.87 16.24 -20.84
CA ILE A 115 -25.66 15.78 -21.53
C ILE A 115 -25.75 16.12 -23.01
N PHE A 116 -24.73 16.78 -23.59
CA PHE A 116 -24.70 17.18 -25.01
C PHE A 116 -23.52 16.55 -25.79
N ASN A 117 -23.68 16.45 -27.11
CA ASN A 117 -22.66 16.06 -28.08
C ASN A 117 -21.67 17.21 -28.36
N GLY A 118 -20.37 16.93 -28.28
CA GLY A 118 -19.30 17.96 -28.32
C GLY A 118 -18.92 18.49 -29.71
N ASP A 119 -19.54 18.01 -30.79
CA ASP A 119 -18.99 18.21 -32.14
C ASP A 119 -19.20 19.61 -32.76
N GLU A 120 -20.14 20.44 -32.27
CA GLU A 120 -20.37 21.76 -32.88
C GLU A 120 -19.50 22.90 -32.35
N LEU A 121 -18.91 22.79 -31.15
CA LEU A 121 -17.97 23.80 -30.63
C LEU A 121 -16.59 23.73 -31.31
N LEU A 122 -16.26 22.61 -31.94
CA LEU A 122 -14.94 22.32 -32.51
C LEU A 122 -14.71 22.89 -33.93
N LYS A 123 -15.74 23.44 -34.59
CA LYS A 123 -15.57 24.00 -35.95
C LYS A 123 -15.01 25.42 -36.00
N ARG A 124 -14.83 26.13 -34.87
CA ARG A 124 -14.39 27.53 -34.90
C ARG A 124 -12.94 27.85 -34.51
N ASN A 125 -12.18 26.96 -33.87
CA ASN A 125 -10.78 27.26 -33.57
C ASN A 125 -9.89 26.02 -33.72
N LYS A 126 -9.14 25.97 -34.83
CA LYS A 126 -7.98 25.08 -34.95
C LYS A 126 -6.89 25.61 -34.01
N ASN A 127 -6.51 24.81 -33.01
CA ASN A 127 -5.38 24.95 -32.08
C ASN A 127 -5.80 25.14 -30.61
N ILE A 128 -6.41 24.12 -29.99
CA ILE A 128 -6.36 23.96 -28.52
C ILE A 128 -6.17 22.48 -28.17
N THR A 129 -5.01 22.17 -27.62
CA THR A 129 -4.67 21.00 -26.81
C THR A 129 -5.68 20.84 -25.68
N THR A 130 -6.21 19.62 -25.48
CA THR A 130 -7.19 19.28 -24.45
C THR A 130 -6.74 19.67 -23.04
N SER A 131 -7.25 20.80 -22.54
CA SER A 131 -7.26 21.15 -21.13
C SER A 131 -8.71 21.24 -20.64
N THR A 132 -9.02 20.48 -19.59
CA THR A 132 -10.26 20.56 -18.84
C THR A 132 -10.28 21.83 -17.99
N THR A 133 -11.05 22.85 -18.39
CA THR A 133 -11.40 23.97 -17.52
C THR A 133 -12.79 23.78 -16.94
N LEU A 134 -12.87 23.65 -15.61
CA LEU A 134 -14.09 23.89 -14.84
C LEU A 134 -14.54 25.32 -15.11
N LEU A 135 -15.79 25.50 -15.54
CA LEU A 135 -16.45 26.81 -15.53
C LEU A 135 -17.43 26.84 -14.37
N ASP A 136 -17.04 27.59 -13.34
CA ASP A 136 -17.87 27.96 -12.20
C ASP A 136 -18.98 28.94 -12.64
N THR A 137 -20.11 28.85 -11.94
CA THR A 137 -21.36 29.57 -12.17
C THR A 137 -21.23 31.09 -12.20
N THR A 138 -21.64 31.74 -13.30
CA THR A 138 -22.24 33.08 -13.25
C THR A 138 -23.30 33.26 -14.33
N ARG A 139 -24.32 34.04 -13.96
CA ARG A 139 -25.64 34.26 -14.55
C ARG A 139 -25.69 34.92 -15.95
N GLU A 140 -24.59 34.99 -16.71
CA GLU A 140 -24.46 36.02 -17.75
C GLU A 140 -24.50 35.57 -19.22
N LEU A 141 -24.83 34.31 -19.55
CA LEU A 141 -24.88 33.87 -20.96
C LEU A 141 -26.14 33.12 -21.41
N TYR A 142 -27.25 33.18 -20.66
CA TYR A 142 -28.50 32.50 -21.06
C TYR A 142 -29.68 33.45 -21.15
N GLN A 143 -29.57 34.48 -22.00
CA GLN A 143 -30.70 35.35 -22.30
C GLN A 143 -31.29 35.24 -23.70
N ASP A 144 -30.74 34.47 -24.65
CA ASP A 144 -31.38 34.45 -25.99
C ASP A 144 -31.16 33.24 -26.91
N GLU A 145 -30.68 32.09 -26.43
CA GLU A 145 -30.48 30.93 -27.31
C GLU A 145 -31.43 29.77 -26.96
N THR A 146 -32.32 29.45 -27.89
CA THR A 146 -33.06 28.19 -27.96
C THR A 146 -32.11 27.02 -27.72
N ILE A 147 -32.37 26.19 -26.71
CA ILE A 147 -31.58 24.98 -26.45
C ILE A 147 -31.59 24.14 -27.73
N ASN A 148 -30.44 24.03 -28.41
CA ASN A 148 -30.33 23.21 -29.61
C ASN A 148 -30.36 21.72 -29.18
N THR A 149 -31.57 21.15 -29.17
CA THR A 149 -31.86 19.78 -28.69
C THR A 149 -31.40 18.70 -29.65
N THR A 150 -30.99 19.08 -30.85
CA THR A 150 -30.45 18.16 -31.87
C THR A 150 -29.19 17.42 -31.39
N ASN A 151 -28.50 17.95 -30.38
CA ASN A 151 -27.26 17.39 -29.82
C ASN A 151 -27.41 16.88 -28.37
N LEU A 152 -28.63 16.77 -27.82
CA LEU A 152 -28.86 16.28 -26.46
C LEU A 152 -28.76 14.74 -26.41
N ILE A 153 -27.82 14.22 -25.61
CA ILE A 153 -27.47 12.80 -25.49
C ILE A 153 -28.29 12.09 -24.40
N ALA A 154 -28.48 12.73 -23.24
CA ALA A 154 -29.29 12.20 -22.15
C ALA A 154 -29.73 13.32 -21.19
N CYS A 155 -30.83 13.09 -20.47
CA CYS A 155 -31.23 13.94 -19.37
C CYS A 155 -31.55 13.11 -18.11
N VAL A 156 -31.03 13.58 -16.99
CA VAL A 156 -31.07 12.89 -15.71
C VAL A 156 -31.75 13.79 -14.70
N PHE A 157 -32.78 13.28 -14.02
CA PHE A 157 -33.58 14.04 -13.06
C PHE A 157 -33.56 13.36 -11.69
N HIS A 158 -33.54 14.17 -10.63
CA HIS A 158 -33.80 13.67 -9.29
C HIS A 158 -35.29 13.32 -9.14
N SER A 159 -35.62 12.33 -8.29
CA SER A 159 -37.00 11.89 -8.05
C SER A 159 -37.91 13.02 -7.57
N SER A 160 -37.36 14.03 -6.89
CA SER A 160 -38.09 15.24 -6.50
C SER A 160 -38.61 16.08 -7.67
N ALA A 161 -38.12 15.87 -8.90
CA ALA A 161 -38.60 16.56 -10.11
C ALA A 161 -39.73 15.80 -10.84
N LEU A 162 -40.12 14.60 -10.37
CA LEU A 162 -41.17 13.77 -11.00
C LEU A 162 -42.52 14.49 -11.09
N TYR A 163 -42.87 15.37 -10.14
CA TYR A 163 -44.13 16.12 -10.17
C TYR A 163 -44.23 17.10 -11.37
N LEU A 164 -43.09 17.54 -11.90
CA LEU A 164 -43.06 18.45 -13.05
C LEU A 164 -43.34 17.72 -14.37
N ILE A 165 -43.00 16.43 -14.44
CA ILE A 165 -43.39 15.57 -15.57
C ILE A 165 -44.92 15.47 -15.61
N GLU A 166 -45.56 15.27 -14.45
CA GLU A 166 -47.02 15.26 -14.35
C GLU A 166 -47.64 16.61 -14.68
N GLU A 167 -47.08 17.71 -14.16
CA GLU A 167 -47.56 19.07 -14.47
C GLU A 167 -47.43 19.39 -15.97
N TYR A 168 -46.31 19.00 -16.60
CA TYR A 168 -46.07 19.17 -18.03
C TYR A 168 -46.98 18.31 -18.89
N ALA A 169 -47.14 17.02 -18.54
CA ALA A 169 -48.03 16.10 -19.25
C ALA A 169 -49.51 16.53 -19.14
N LEU A 170 -49.93 17.05 -17.98
CA LEU A 170 -51.28 17.60 -17.78
C LEU A 170 -51.51 18.89 -18.58
N LYS A 171 -50.52 19.79 -18.66
CA LYS A 171 -50.62 21.04 -19.42
C LYS A 171 -50.60 20.85 -20.94
N ASN A 172 -49.92 19.82 -21.43
CA ASN A 172 -49.74 19.56 -22.86
C ASN A 172 -50.59 18.38 -23.38
N LYS A 173 -51.59 17.95 -22.61
CA LYS A 173 -52.59 16.95 -23.03
C LYS A 173 -53.35 17.46 -24.25
N GLY A 174 -52.92 17.03 -25.44
CA GLY A 174 -53.50 17.40 -26.73
C GLY A 174 -52.51 17.80 -27.82
N MET A 175 -51.21 17.95 -27.54
CA MET A 175 -50.21 18.39 -28.52
C MET A 175 -49.23 17.31 -29.01
N ILE A 176 -49.39 16.05 -28.60
CA ILE A 176 -48.49 14.96 -29.02
C ILE A 176 -49.28 14.10 -30.03
N ASN A 177 -49.17 14.42 -31.32
CA ASN A 177 -49.60 13.50 -32.38
C ASN A 177 -48.59 12.35 -32.44
N ALA A 178 -49.06 11.13 -32.22
CA ALA A 178 -48.20 9.94 -32.06
C ALA A 178 -47.55 9.43 -33.36
N ASP A 179 -47.76 10.09 -34.50
CA ASP A 179 -47.39 9.57 -35.82
C ASP A 179 -46.18 10.25 -36.49
N ASP A 180 -45.55 11.25 -35.86
CA ASP A 180 -44.38 11.95 -36.44
C ASP A 180 -43.11 11.75 -35.61
N SER A 181 -42.13 11.01 -36.13
CA SER A 181 -40.91 10.61 -35.41
C SER A 181 -40.00 11.79 -35.03
N ASN A 182 -40.17 12.93 -35.70
CA ASN A 182 -39.40 14.16 -35.44
C ASN A 182 -39.91 14.94 -34.21
N ASP A 183 -41.13 14.70 -33.74
CA ASP A 183 -41.71 15.45 -32.60
C ASP A 183 -41.16 15.00 -31.23
N SER A 184 -40.51 13.83 -31.16
CA SER A 184 -39.97 13.29 -29.90
C SER A 184 -38.80 14.11 -29.34
N PHE A 185 -37.91 14.61 -30.20
CA PHE A 185 -36.77 15.46 -29.82
C PHE A 185 -37.22 16.85 -29.37
N ASP A 186 -38.28 17.37 -29.98
CA ASP A 186 -38.83 18.69 -29.67
C ASP A 186 -39.59 18.67 -28.32
N CYS A 187 -40.20 17.54 -27.96
CA CYS A 187 -40.87 17.36 -26.67
C CYS A 187 -39.91 17.39 -25.47
N ILE A 188 -38.73 16.75 -25.56
CA ILE A 188 -37.72 16.79 -24.49
C ILE A 188 -37.14 18.20 -24.35
N GLY A 189 -36.88 18.88 -25.47
CA GLY A 189 -36.46 20.27 -25.48
C GLY A 189 -37.44 21.22 -24.81
N LYS A 190 -38.72 21.12 -25.18
CA LYS A 190 -39.81 21.91 -24.58
C LYS A 190 -39.99 21.59 -23.09
N PHE A 191 -39.80 20.33 -22.68
CA PHE A 191 -39.85 19.94 -21.27
C PHE A 191 -38.68 20.54 -20.47
N ILE A 192 -37.46 20.52 -21.01
CA ILE A 192 -36.28 21.14 -20.39
C ILE A 192 -36.48 22.64 -20.24
N GLN A 193 -36.98 23.30 -21.28
CA GLN A 193 -37.29 24.73 -21.24
C GLN A 193 -38.37 25.05 -20.19
N PHE A 194 -39.39 24.18 -20.05
CA PHE A 194 -40.41 24.28 -19.00
C PHE A 194 -39.81 24.17 -17.59
N MET A 195 -38.83 23.29 -17.38
CA MET A 195 -38.14 23.15 -16.09
C MET A 195 -37.22 24.34 -15.78
N THR A 196 -36.49 24.86 -16.77
CA THR A 196 -35.65 26.06 -16.62
C THR A 196 -36.48 27.26 -16.16
N ASN A 197 -37.67 27.44 -16.75
CA ASN A 197 -38.60 28.53 -16.39
C ASN A 197 -39.17 28.41 -14.96
N LYS A 198 -39.10 27.23 -14.34
CA LYS A 198 -39.53 26.98 -12.95
C LYS A 198 -38.40 27.17 -11.92
N ASN A 199 -37.27 27.77 -12.31
CA ASN A 199 -36.16 28.17 -11.42
C ASN A 199 -35.42 27.00 -10.73
N LEU A 200 -35.42 25.81 -11.34
CA LEU A 200 -34.57 24.71 -10.89
C LEU A 200 -33.17 24.86 -11.48
N ALA A 201 -32.13 24.73 -10.66
CA ALA A 201 -30.77 24.66 -11.18
C ALA A 201 -30.66 23.44 -12.10
N ILE A 202 -30.04 23.60 -13.26
CA ILE A 202 -29.75 22.52 -14.20
C ILE A 202 -28.25 22.55 -14.44
N LYS A 203 -27.54 21.43 -14.24
CA LYS A 203 -26.09 21.30 -14.47
C LYS A 203 -25.84 20.52 -15.77
N THR A 204 -25.12 21.10 -16.70
CA THR A 204 -24.82 20.46 -18.00
C THR A 204 -23.41 19.82 -17.99
N VAL A 205 -23.26 18.62 -18.55
CA VAL A 205 -21.96 17.93 -18.69
C VAL A 205 -21.78 17.39 -20.11
N ILE A 206 -20.57 17.48 -20.67
CA ILE A 206 -20.22 16.98 -22.03
C ILE A 206 -19.18 15.87 -21.90
N ILE A 207 -19.33 14.74 -22.59
CA ILE A 207 -18.41 13.58 -22.53
C ILE A 207 -17.81 13.29 -23.94
N PRO A 208 -16.49 13.06 -24.07
CA PRO A 208 -15.86 12.79 -25.37
C PRO A 208 -15.96 11.29 -25.79
N TYR A 209 -16.08 11.09 -27.11
CA TYR A 209 -16.40 9.87 -27.87
C TYR A 209 -15.17 9.03 -28.25
N GLN A 210 -15.28 7.70 -28.52
CA GLN A 210 -14.83 7.10 -29.81
C GLN A 210 -15.09 5.59 -30.13
N PRO A 211 -15.05 4.55 -29.26
CA PRO A 211 -15.01 3.16 -29.76
C PRO A 211 -16.36 2.62 -30.28
N PHE A 212 -17.49 3.01 -29.68
CA PHE A 212 -18.80 2.38 -29.94
C PHE A 212 -19.59 3.00 -31.12
N PHE A 213 -19.19 4.15 -31.65
CA PHE A 213 -19.88 4.77 -32.79
C PHE A 213 -19.73 3.98 -34.09
N LYS A 214 -18.64 3.23 -34.27
CA LYS A 214 -18.49 2.32 -35.42
C LYS A 214 -19.56 1.23 -35.45
N TRP A 215 -20.14 0.87 -34.30
CA TRP A 215 -21.25 -0.09 -34.25
C TRP A 215 -22.61 0.53 -34.47
N LYS A 216 -22.72 1.84 -34.62
CA LYS A 216 -23.93 2.50 -35.14
C LYS A 216 -23.93 2.61 -36.66
N ASP A 217 -22.79 2.37 -37.31
CA ASP A 217 -22.70 2.38 -38.76
C ASP A 217 -23.69 1.34 -39.36
N PRO A 218 -24.71 1.76 -40.13
CA PRO A 218 -25.63 0.85 -40.79
C PRO A 218 -24.94 -0.02 -41.84
N PHE A 219 -23.74 0.38 -42.28
CA PHE A 219 -22.90 -0.33 -43.23
C PHE A 219 -21.83 -1.23 -42.57
N LEU A 220 -21.77 -1.28 -41.24
CA LEU A 220 -20.84 -2.18 -40.53
C LEU A 220 -21.01 -3.62 -41.01
N THR A 221 -19.92 -4.21 -41.48
CA THR A 221 -19.91 -5.62 -41.91
C THR A 221 -19.70 -6.57 -40.74
N LEU A 222 -20.11 -7.82 -40.89
CA LEU A 222 -19.86 -8.91 -39.95
C LEU A 222 -18.36 -9.11 -39.69
N ARG A 223 -17.50 -8.86 -40.69
CA ARG A 223 -16.05 -8.93 -40.56
C ARG A 223 -15.50 -7.81 -39.67
N GLU A 224 -15.96 -6.59 -39.88
CA GLU A 224 -15.57 -5.43 -39.06
C GLU A 224 -16.11 -5.56 -37.64
N TYR A 225 -17.38 -5.98 -37.50
CA TYR A 225 -17.97 -6.34 -36.22
C TYR A 225 -17.14 -7.39 -35.49
N SER A 226 -16.74 -8.48 -36.16
CA SER A 226 -15.91 -9.54 -35.58
C SER A 226 -14.49 -9.08 -35.23
N SER A 227 -13.91 -8.16 -36.01
CA SER A 227 -12.60 -7.57 -35.74
C SER A 227 -12.64 -6.65 -34.51
N LEU A 228 -13.64 -5.77 -34.44
CA LEU A 228 -13.93 -4.93 -33.28
C LEU A 228 -14.25 -5.78 -32.04
N PHE A 229 -15.07 -6.82 -32.21
CA PHE A 229 -15.37 -7.81 -31.18
C PHE A 229 -14.07 -8.43 -30.67
N LYS A 230 -13.26 -9.08 -31.52
CA LYS A 230 -11.97 -9.69 -31.11
C LYS A 230 -11.02 -8.71 -30.42
N SER A 231 -11.00 -7.44 -30.83
CA SER A 231 -10.17 -6.41 -30.18
C SER A 231 -10.56 -6.13 -28.72
N LEU A 232 -11.82 -6.40 -28.33
CA LEU A 232 -12.31 -6.25 -26.95
C LEU A 232 -11.99 -7.45 -26.04
N PHE A 233 -11.82 -8.65 -26.61
CA PHE A 233 -11.53 -9.88 -25.85
C PHE A 233 -10.07 -10.01 -25.42
N ILE A 234 -9.18 -9.13 -25.88
CA ILE A 234 -7.78 -9.13 -25.46
C ILE A 234 -7.64 -8.62 -24.00
N SER A 235 -8.67 -8.00 -23.42
CA SER A 235 -8.59 -7.47 -22.05
C SER A 235 -9.82 -7.59 -21.15
N THR A 236 -11.03 -7.92 -21.63
CA THR A 236 -12.24 -7.51 -20.89
C THR A 236 -13.34 -8.57 -20.74
N ILE A 237 -13.00 -9.72 -20.13
CA ILE A 237 -14.01 -10.56 -19.47
C ILE A 237 -13.43 -11.06 -18.17
N VAL A 238 -13.91 -10.51 -17.06
CA VAL A 238 -13.95 -11.32 -15.85
C VAL A 238 -15.35 -11.34 -15.28
N ILE A 239 -15.93 -12.54 -15.37
CA ILE A 239 -17.10 -12.98 -14.64
C ILE A 239 -16.89 -12.61 -13.16
N GLN A 240 -17.85 -11.92 -12.53
CA GLN A 240 -17.88 -11.76 -11.07
C GLN A 240 -17.95 -13.15 -10.40
N LYS A 241 -16.79 -13.76 -10.21
CA LYS A 241 -16.54 -14.81 -9.23
C LYS A 241 -16.49 -14.15 -7.85
N ASP A 242 -16.82 -14.92 -6.83
CA ASP A 242 -16.44 -14.59 -5.46
C ASP A 242 -14.92 -14.34 -5.40
N PRO A 243 -14.45 -13.45 -4.50
CA PRO A 243 -13.01 -13.26 -4.31
C PRO A 243 -12.35 -14.62 -4.07
N PRO A 244 -11.16 -14.86 -4.64
CA PRO A 244 -10.47 -16.15 -4.50
C PRO A 244 -10.27 -16.49 -3.03
N SER A 245 -10.30 -17.78 -2.70
CA SER A 245 -9.96 -18.27 -1.36
C SER A 245 -8.62 -17.70 -0.91
N GLY A 246 -8.61 -17.01 0.24
CA GLY A 246 -7.43 -16.30 0.76
C GLY A 246 -7.39 -14.80 0.46
N HIS A 247 -8.42 -14.22 -0.15
CA HIS A 247 -8.50 -12.76 -0.33
C HIS A 247 -8.49 -12.02 1.03
N GLN A 248 -7.52 -11.12 1.18
CA GLN A 248 -7.39 -10.25 2.34
C GLN A 248 -8.23 -8.97 2.15
N SER A 249 -9.13 -8.71 3.09
CA SER A 249 -9.99 -7.51 3.09
C SER A 249 -9.61 -6.48 4.16
N THR A 250 -8.80 -6.88 5.15
CA THR A 250 -8.38 -6.04 6.27
C THR A 250 -6.95 -5.55 6.11
N LEU A 251 -6.64 -4.37 6.64
CA LEU A 251 -5.27 -3.90 6.72
C LEU A 251 -4.44 -4.83 7.61
N ILE A 252 -3.21 -5.10 7.19
CA ILE A 252 -2.27 -5.92 7.94
C ILE A 252 -1.17 -5.02 8.45
N THR A 253 -1.15 -4.81 9.76
CA THR A 253 -0.12 -4.01 10.42
C THR A 253 0.77 -4.92 11.25
N THR A 254 2.07 -4.79 11.05
CA THR A 254 3.09 -5.56 11.78
C THR A 254 4.19 -4.63 12.27
N ARG A 255 4.75 -4.95 13.43
CA ARG A 255 5.84 -4.19 14.04
C ARG A 255 7.05 -5.05 14.27
N SER A 256 8.23 -4.49 14.00
CA SER A 256 9.52 -5.02 14.47
C SER A 256 10.22 -3.95 15.29
N TYR A 257 10.86 -4.35 16.37
CA TYR A 257 11.47 -3.43 17.31
C TYR A 257 12.99 -3.32 17.13
N ALA A 258 13.57 -2.23 17.64
CA ALA A 258 15.01 -2.07 17.71
C ALA A 258 15.64 -3.05 18.70
N ARG A 259 16.95 -3.27 18.59
CA ARG A 259 17.70 -4.18 19.47
C ARG A 259 18.96 -3.56 20.07
N ILE A 260 19.29 -3.98 21.28
CA ILE A 260 20.56 -3.70 21.95
C ILE A 260 21.38 -4.99 22.01
N GLY A 261 22.59 -4.97 21.42
CA GLY A 261 23.59 -6.00 21.70
C GLY A 261 24.20 -5.79 23.08
N LEU A 262 23.66 -6.49 24.08
CA LEU A 262 24.06 -6.33 25.47
C LEU A 262 25.51 -6.80 25.67
N MET A 263 25.87 -7.99 25.19
CA MET A 263 27.19 -8.56 25.38
C MET A 263 27.65 -9.39 24.17
N GLY A 264 28.97 -9.48 23.96
CA GLY A 264 29.60 -10.36 22.97
C GLY A 264 29.90 -9.72 21.61
N ASN A 265 29.32 -8.56 21.31
CA ASN A 265 29.59 -7.88 20.03
C ASN A 265 31.03 -7.35 20.01
N PRO A 266 31.75 -7.44 18.87
CA PRO A 266 31.28 -7.80 17.52
C PRO A 266 31.49 -9.27 17.11
N SER A 267 31.55 -10.22 18.05
CA SER A 267 31.89 -11.63 17.73
C SER A 267 30.83 -12.39 16.91
N ASP A 268 29.63 -11.84 16.74
CA ASP A 268 28.52 -12.44 15.98
C ASP A 268 28.87 -12.70 14.51
N GLY A 269 29.67 -11.83 13.88
CA GLY A 269 30.16 -12.02 12.51
C GLY A 269 31.31 -13.01 12.36
N PHE A 270 31.81 -13.57 13.48
CA PHE A 270 33.04 -14.34 13.60
C PHE A 270 32.86 -15.67 14.34
N TYR A 271 31.66 -16.26 14.23
CA TYR A 271 31.30 -17.52 14.90
C TYR A 271 31.39 -17.49 16.43
N GLY A 272 31.16 -16.31 17.02
CA GLY A 272 31.18 -16.10 18.47
C GLY A 272 29.82 -16.26 19.13
N LYS A 273 29.68 -15.65 20.31
CA LYS A 273 28.49 -15.73 21.16
C LYS A 273 28.03 -14.33 21.55
N THR A 274 26.72 -14.08 21.59
CA THR A 274 26.16 -12.78 21.98
C THR A 274 24.91 -12.90 22.85
N ILE A 275 24.61 -11.83 23.57
CA ILE A 275 23.32 -11.63 24.26
C ILE A 275 22.72 -10.33 23.74
N SER A 276 21.46 -10.37 23.33
CA SER A 276 20.74 -9.17 22.86
C SER A 276 19.37 -9.02 23.51
N LEU A 277 18.97 -7.77 23.66
CA LEU A 277 17.69 -7.33 24.20
C LEU A 277 16.87 -6.70 23.06
N LEU A 278 15.60 -7.08 22.92
CA LEU A 278 14.65 -6.34 22.10
C LEU A 278 14.13 -5.13 22.91
N ILE A 279 14.03 -3.95 22.28
CA ILE A 279 13.61 -2.72 22.98
C ILE A 279 12.40 -2.07 22.31
N SER A 280 11.37 -1.75 23.09
CA SER A 280 10.14 -1.13 22.58
C SER A 280 10.25 0.39 22.43
N ASN A 281 11.39 0.98 22.81
CA ASN A 281 11.69 2.40 22.59
C ASN A 281 11.53 2.83 21.14
N PHE A 282 11.95 1.95 20.21
CA PHE A 282 11.93 2.23 18.79
C PHE A 282 11.41 1.03 18.01
N PHE A 283 10.70 1.31 16.93
CA PHE A 283 10.05 0.31 16.09
C PHE A 283 10.02 0.76 14.64
N VAL A 284 9.88 -0.24 13.77
CA VAL A 284 9.39 -0.11 12.41
C VAL A 284 8.00 -0.71 12.39
N GLU A 285 7.06 0.00 11.77
CA GLU A 285 5.74 -0.49 11.45
C GLU A 285 5.60 -0.62 9.94
N ILE A 286 5.12 -1.77 9.49
CA ILE A 286 4.73 -2.01 8.10
C ILE A 286 3.22 -2.24 8.09
N THR A 287 2.53 -1.46 7.27
CA THR A 287 1.11 -1.63 6.99
C THR A 287 0.95 -2.03 5.53
N LEU A 288 0.44 -3.23 5.29
CA LEU A 288 -0.02 -3.67 3.97
C LEU A 288 -1.51 -3.36 3.86
N ILE A 289 -1.87 -2.58 2.86
CA ILE A 289 -3.26 -2.32 2.48
C ILE A 289 -3.55 -3.25 1.29
N PRO A 290 -4.32 -4.34 1.49
CA PRO A 290 -4.64 -5.24 0.41
C PRO A 290 -5.41 -4.51 -0.70
N ASN A 291 -5.11 -4.84 -1.96
CA ASN A 291 -5.87 -4.27 -3.06
C ASN A 291 -7.30 -4.82 -3.03
N LYS A 292 -8.28 -3.93 -3.24
CA LYS A 292 -9.68 -4.35 -3.38
C LYS A 292 -9.77 -5.33 -4.54
N PHE A 293 -10.65 -6.33 -4.39
CA PHE A 293 -10.88 -7.27 -5.45
C PHE A 293 -11.53 -6.56 -6.65
N ILE A 294 -10.71 -6.37 -7.69
CA ILE A 294 -11.09 -5.75 -8.95
C ILE A 294 -10.50 -6.64 -10.04
N TYR A 295 -11.22 -6.83 -11.13
CA TYR A 295 -10.81 -7.72 -12.20
C TYR A 295 -9.86 -7.10 -13.22
N THR A 296 -8.91 -6.31 -12.74
CA THR A 296 -7.92 -5.60 -13.54
C THR A 296 -6.53 -6.00 -13.10
N GLN A 297 -5.51 -5.62 -13.88
CA GLN A 297 -4.11 -5.77 -13.48
C GLN A 297 -3.80 -5.05 -12.15
N GLU A 298 -4.64 -4.10 -11.73
CA GLU A 298 -4.51 -3.40 -10.45
C GLU A 298 -4.66 -4.33 -9.25
N TYR A 299 -5.45 -5.41 -9.36
CA TYR A 299 -5.60 -6.34 -8.25
C TYR A 299 -4.29 -7.00 -7.86
N SER A 300 -3.43 -7.32 -8.82
CA SER A 300 -2.12 -7.93 -8.58
C SER A 300 -0.98 -6.92 -8.39
N LYS A 301 -1.29 -5.62 -8.42
CA LYS A 301 -0.29 -4.56 -8.35
C LYS A 301 0.32 -4.46 -6.96
N VAL A 302 1.64 -4.37 -6.88
CA VAL A 302 2.36 -4.07 -5.64
C VAL A 302 2.92 -2.66 -5.72
N GLU A 303 2.65 -1.84 -4.71
CA GLU A 303 3.12 -0.44 -4.64
C GLU A 303 3.77 -0.15 -3.28
N PHE A 304 4.86 0.62 -3.28
CA PHE A 304 5.58 1.01 -2.07
C PHE A 304 5.40 2.51 -1.79
N PHE A 305 5.07 2.85 -0.55
CA PHE A 305 4.87 4.21 -0.06
C PHE A 305 5.78 4.46 1.15
N HIS A 306 6.45 5.61 1.15
CA HIS A 306 7.47 5.94 2.16
C HIS A 306 6.89 6.39 3.51
N SER A 307 5.64 6.87 3.51
CA SER A 307 4.83 7.22 4.67
C SER A 307 3.38 7.42 4.21
N MET A 308 2.41 7.37 5.13
CA MET A 308 1.03 7.82 4.86
C MET A 308 0.94 9.31 4.51
N ILE A 309 1.96 10.11 4.87
CA ILE A 309 2.00 11.57 4.65
C ILE A 309 2.78 11.93 3.37
N THR A 310 3.82 11.17 3.02
CA THR A 310 4.63 11.41 1.81
C THR A 310 4.25 10.46 0.69
N THR A 311 3.15 10.79 0.02
CA THR A 311 2.74 10.13 -1.21
C THR A 311 3.63 10.61 -2.36
N LYS A 312 4.62 9.80 -2.76
CA LYS A 312 5.64 10.04 -3.82
C LYS A 312 6.87 10.80 -3.32
N CYS A 313 8.01 10.66 -4.01
CA CYS A 313 9.21 11.51 -3.87
C CYS A 313 8.90 12.97 -4.25
N SER A 314 7.97 13.60 -3.54
CA SER A 314 7.58 15.00 -3.69
C SER A 314 8.02 15.73 -2.44
N PHE A 315 8.86 16.73 -2.62
CA PHE A 315 9.32 17.60 -1.56
C PHE A 315 8.60 18.94 -1.73
N SER A 316 8.25 19.59 -0.61
CA SER A 316 7.61 20.91 -0.63
C SER A 316 8.50 21.98 -1.27
N ALA A 317 9.82 21.85 -1.16
CA ALA A 317 10.82 22.74 -1.75
C ALA A 317 12.18 22.03 -1.93
N ILE A 318 13.08 22.61 -2.73
CA ILE A 318 14.41 22.05 -3.00
C ILE A 318 15.30 22.05 -1.76
N GLU A 319 15.10 22.98 -0.85
CA GLU A 319 15.78 23.06 0.44
C GLU A 319 15.40 21.86 1.31
N SER A 320 14.11 21.48 1.32
CA SER A 320 13.63 20.30 2.03
C SER A 320 14.22 19.02 1.45
N LEU A 321 14.24 18.90 0.11
CA LEU A 321 14.94 17.82 -0.58
C LEU A 321 16.43 17.78 -0.21
N SER A 322 17.12 18.92 -0.23
CA SER A 322 18.56 19.02 0.05
C SER A 322 18.88 18.63 1.49
N ILE A 323 18.12 19.14 2.45
CA ILE A 323 18.26 18.81 3.88
C ILE A 323 17.99 17.32 4.10
N LEU A 324 16.85 16.81 3.62
CA LEU A 324 16.49 15.39 3.74
C LEU A 324 17.48 14.48 3.02
N SER A 325 17.96 14.86 1.84
CA SER A 325 18.97 14.06 1.13
C SER A 325 20.33 14.09 1.83
N SER A 326 20.65 15.18 2.53
CA SER A 326 21.89 15.28 3.31
C SER A 326 21.81 14.47 4.61
N THR A 327 20.63 14.34 5.22
CA THR A 327 20.42 13.59 6.47
C THR A 327 20.06 12.11 6.23
N GLU A 328 19.22 11.83 5.23
CA GLU A 328 18.69 10.52 4.89
C GLU A 328 19.42 9.86 3.70
N GLY A 329 20.34 10.58 3.03
CA GLY A 329 21.01 10.06 1.84
C GLY A 329 20.05 9.88 0.66
N TYR A 330 20.55 9.22 -0.39
CA TYR A 330 19.84 9.06 -1.66
C TYR A 330 19.24 7.65 -1.86
N THR A 331 19.40 6.77 -0.86
CA THR A 331 18.95 5.38 -0.91
C THR A 331 17.67 5.19 -0.11
N ASN A 332 16.59 4.85 -0.81
CA ASN A 332 15.28 4.61 -0.21
C ASN A 332 15.15 3.18 0.35
N ALA A 333 14.27 2.99 1.33
CA ALA A 333 13.90 1.68 1.88
C ALA A 333 13.36 0.71 0.81
N ASP A 334 12.93 1.24 -0.34
CA ASP A 334 12.40 0.49 -1.49
C ASP A 334 13.29 -0.69 -1.92
N ARG A 335 14.61 -0.53 -1.85
CA ARG A 335 15.54 -1.63 -2.17
C ARG A 335 15.40 -2.81 -1.22
N LEU A 336 15.18 -2.54 0.08
CA LEU A 336 14.93 -3.57 1.08
C LEU A 336 13.57 -4.23 0.83
N PHE A 337 12.54 -3.47 0.49
CA PHE A 337 11.21 -4.00 0.19
C PHE A 337 11.23 -4.94 -1.01
N GLN A 338 11.84 -4.52 -2.12
CA GLN A 338 11.98 -5.34 -3.33
C GLN A 338 12.72 -6.64 -3.06
N ALA A 339 13.87 -6.57 -2.38
CA ALA A 339 14.67 -7.74 -2.06
C ALA A 339 13.91 -8.70 -1.12
N THR A 340 13.22 -8.18 -0.11
CA THR A 340 12.40 -8.99 0.81
C THR A 340 11.29 -9.72 0.06
N CYS A 341 10.52 -9.02 -0.76
CA CYS A 341 9.46 -9.63 -1.57
C CYS A 341 10.01 -10.71 -2.53
N LYS A 342 11.16 -10.46 -3.15
CA LYS A 342 11.81 -11.43 -4.05
C LYS A 342 12.26 -12.68 -3.32
N VAL A 343 12.97 -12.54 -2.20
CA VAL A 343 13.44 -13.69 -1.40
C VAL A 343 12.25 -14.48 -0.86
N PHE A 344 11.22 -13.80 -0.35
CA PHE A 344 9.99 -14.42 0.12
C PHE A 344 9.31 -15.22 -0.99
N TYR A 345 9.09 -14.61 -2.17
CA TYR A 345 8.46 -15.27 -3.31
C TYR A 345 9.26 -16.50 -3.77
N ARG A 346 10.59 -16.38 -3.90
CA ARG A 346 11.46 -17.49 -4.33
C ARG A 346 11.48 -18.64 -3.33
N TYR A 347 11.47 -18.32 -2.04
CA TYR A 347 11.35 -19.34 -1.00
C TYR A 347 10.00 -20.06 -1.08
N CYS A 348 8.91 -19.30 -1.26
CA CYS A 348 7.58 -19.87 -1.40
C CYS A 348 7.45 -20.78 -2.62
N GLU A 349 7.96 -20.32 -3.77
CA GLU A 349 8.01 -21.09 -5.03
C GLU A 349 8.82 -22.39 -4.87
N ALA A 350 9.99 -22.33 -4.23
CA ALA A 350 10.85 -23.51 -4.03
C ALA A 350 10.24 -24.55 -3.06
N ASN A 351 9.39 -24.12 -2.12
CA ASN A 351 8.75 -24.99 -1.13
C ASN A 351 7.27 -25.28 -1.44
N ASN A 352 6.81 -24.94 -2.65
CA ASN A 352 5.43 -25.17 -3.12
C ASN A 352 4.33 -24.48 -2.29
N PHE A 353 4.64 -23.35 -1.66
CA PHE A 353 3.61 -22.51 -1.04
C PHE A 353 2.82 -21.76 -2.13
N VAL A 354 1.49 -21.91 -2.12
CA VAL A 354 0.61 -21.27 -3.10
C VAL A 354 0.30 -19.84 -2.67
N LEU A 355 0.94 -18.87 -3.31
CA LEU A 355 0.67 -17.45 -3.10
C LEU A 355 -0.49 -16.98 -3.98
N HIS A 356 -1.51 -16.35 -3.38
CA HIS A 356 -2.60 -15.76 -4.15
C HIS A 356 -2.12 -14.53 -4.95
N LYS A 357 -2.84 -14.18 -6.02
CA LYS A 357 -2.44 -13.09 -6.92
C LYS A 357 -2.80 -11.68 -6.43
N GLN A 358 -3.37 -11.54 -5.24
CA GLN A 358 -3.66 -10.23 -4.67
C GLN A 358 -2.37 -9.45 -4.40
N GLY A 359 -2.31 -8.23 -4.90
CA GLY A 359 -1.29 -7.25 -4.59
C GLY A 359 -1.70 -6.37 -3.41
N PHE A 360 -0.82 -5.44 -3.05
CA PHE A 360 -0.99 -4.59 -1.89
C PHE A 360 -0.23 -3.28 -2.04
N ARG A 361 -0.65 -2.29 -1.26
CA ARG A 361 0.09 -1.06 -1.03
C ARG A 361 0.81 -1.16 0.31
N LEU A 362 2.13 -1.04 0.29
CA LEU A 362 2.97 -1.07 1.49
C LEU A 362 3.22 0.36 1.96
N CYS A 363 2.86 0.65 3.20
CA CYS A 363 3.27 1.85 3.90
C CYS A 363 4.24 1.46 5.02
N TYR A 364 5.28 2.26 5.24
CA TYR A 364 6.20 2.06 6.35
C TYR A 364 6.34 3.31 7.20
N GLU A 365 6.50 3.12 8.49
CA GLU A 365 6.83 4.16 9.45
C GLU A 365 7.93 3.65 10.39
N THR A 366 8.85 4.52 10.79
CA THR A 366 9.91 4.15 11.74
C THR A 366 10.30 5.34 12.60
N ASN A 367 10.55 5.06 13.87
CA ASN A 367 11.22 6.00 14.77
C ASN A 367 12.62 5.50 15.17
N ILE A 368 13.13 4.42 14.57
CA ILE A 368 14.50 3.94 14.78
C ILE A 368 15.46 4.94 14.12
N PRO A 369 16.36 5.60 14.89
CA PRO A 369 17.29 6.55 14.33
C PRO A 369 18.20 5.88 13.28
N ARG A 370 18.50 6.58 12.19
CA ARG A 370 19.32 6.04 11.11
C ARG A 370 20.77 5.88 11.55
N GLN A 371 21.37 4.75 11.17
CA GLN A 371 22.81 4.46 11.32
C GLN A 371 23.36 4.45 12.75
N VAL A 372 22.54 4.47 13.80
CA VAL A 372 23.01 4.50 15.20
C VAL A 372 23.29 3.11 15.80
N GLY A 373 23.32 2.05 15.00
CA GLY A 373 23.58 0.69 15.49
C GLY A 373 22.41 0.04 16.24
N LEU A 374 21.18 0.51 16.04
CA LEU A 374 19.93 -0.05 16.60
C LEU A 374 19.16 -1.01 15.66
N SER A 375 19.81 -1.46 14.57
CA SER A 375 19.29 -2.49 13.64
C SER A 375 18.03 -2.10 12.87
N GLY A 376 18.02 -0.87 12.34
CA GLY A 376 16.89 -0.35 11.56
C GLY A 376 16.61 -1.12 10.26
N SER A 377 17.63 -1.50 9.48
CA SER A 377 17.42 -2.19 8.19
C SER A 377 16.84 -3.59 8.38
N SER A 378 17.40 -4.38 9.30
CA SER A 378 16.88 -5.70 9.65
C SER A 378 15.50 -5.62 10.30
N ALA A 379 15.19 -4.56 11.07
CA ALA A 379 13.83 -4.36 11.59
C ALA A 379 12.82 -4.14 10.45
N ILE A 380 13.19 -3.37 9.42
CA ILE A 380 12.34 -3.15 8.23
C ILE A 380 12.05 -4.48 7.54
N ILE A 381 13.10 -5.28 7.27
CA ILE A 381 12.95 -6.57 6.59
C ILE A 381 12.11 -7.52 7.44
N THR A 382 12.35 -7.59 8.75
CA THR A 382 11.61 -8.48 9.66
C THR A 382 10.14 -8.10 9.75
N ALA A 383 9.81 -6.80 9.84
CA ALA A 383 8.43 -6.33 9.85
C ALA A 383 7.73 -6.70 8.52
N LEU A 384 8.36 -6.42 7.38
CA LEU A 384 7.79 -6.77 6.08
C LEU A 384 7.64 -8.29 5.90
N TRP A 385 8.64 -9.08 6.31
CA TRP A 385 8.58 -10.54 6.25
C TRP A 385 7.34 -11.08 6.98
N ARG A 386 7.10 -10.58 8.19
CA ARG A 386 5.92 -10.95 8.99
C ARG A 386 4.62 -10.45 8.37
N ALA A 387 4.63 -9.26 7.77
CA ALA A 387 3.47 -8.75 7.05
C ALA A 387 3.11 -9.63 5.85
N LEU A 388 4.11 -10.10 5.08
CA LEU A 388 3.93 -11.01 3.95
C LEU A 388 3.44 -12.38 4.41
N MET A 389 4.00 -12.92 5.50
CA MET A 389 3.50 -14.17 6.10
C MET A 389 2.01 -14.05 6.45
N LYS A 390 1.60 -13.00 7.18
CA LYS A 390 0.18 -12.75 7.50
C LYS A 390 -0.68 -12.53 6.26
N PHE A 391 -0.17 -11.81 5.26
CA PHE A 391 -0.90 -11.52 4.03
C PHE A 391 -1.21 -12.78 3.23
N TYR A 392 -0.25 -13.70 3.12
CA TYR A 392 -0.42 -14.95 2.39
C TYR A 392 -0.88 -16.13 3.26
N GLY A 393 -1.17 -15.90 4.55
CA GLY A 393 -1.63 -16.95 5.47
C GLY A 393 -0.58 -18.03 5.77
N ILE A 394 0.70 -17.66 5.80
CA ILE A 394 1.82 -18.53 6.17
C ILE A 394 2.10 -18.35 7.67
N GLU A 395 2.17 -19.43 8.42
CA GLU A 395 2.34 -19.42 9.87
C GLU A 395 3.78 -19.81 10.28
N ASN A 396 4.10 -19.63 11.57
CA ASN A 396 5.38 -20.04 12.14
C ASN A 396 5.61 -21.57 12.08
N GLY A 397 4.53 -22.36 11.95
CA GLY A 397 4.60 -23.81 11.70
C GLY A 397 5.08 -24.15 10.28
N ASP A 398 4.79 -23.30 9.30
CA ASP A 398 5.20 -23.48 7.90
C ASP A 398 6.66 -23.05 7.68
N ILE A 399 7.02 -21.90 8.25
CA ILE A 399 8.38 -21.35 8.21
C ILE A 399 8.82 -21.10 9.64
N SER A 400 9.62 -22.00 10.20
CA SER A 400 10.14 -21.86 11.55
C SER A 400 10.89 -20.54 11.75
N LEU A 401 10.85 -19.96 12.95
CA LEU A 401 11.54 -18.70 13.26
C LEU A 401 13.04 -18.76 12.91
N ALA A 402 13.69 -19.90 13.14
CA ALA A 402 15.09 -20.09 12.78
C ALA A 402 15.32 -20.01 11.26
N MET A 403 14.40 -20.54 10.46
CA MET A 403 14.44 -20.42 9.00
C MET A 403 14.14 -19.00 8.54
N GLN A 404 13.17 -18.32 9.16
CA GLN A 404 12.88 -16.91 8.88
C GLN A 404 14.13 -16.04 9.11
N VAL A 405 14.85 -16.24 10.22
CA VAL A 405 16.12 -15.54 10.52
C VAL A 405 17.12 -15.69 9.38
N LYS A 406 17.29 -16.91 8.87
CA LYS A 406 18.20 -17.18 7.75
C LYS A 406 17.74 -16.48 6.48
N LEU A 407 16.47 -16.55 6.13
CA LEU A 407 15.92 -15.90 4.93
C LEU A 407 16.03 -14.37 5.01
N ILE A 408 15.77 -13.79 6.18
CA ILE A 408 15.96 -12.37 6.47
C ILE A 408 17.44 -11.96 6.35
N LEU A 409 18.39 -12.86 6.64
CA LEU A 409 19.81 -12.62 6.39
C LEU A 409 20.11 -12.63 4.90
N ASP A 410 19.57 -13.62 4.17
CA ASP A 410 19.79 -13.80 2.74
C ASP A 410 19.32 -12.57 1.94
N VAL A 411 18.29 -11.84 2.39
CA VAL A 411 17.86 -10.55 1.82
C VAL A 411 19.00 -9.52 1.80
N GLU A 412 19.74 -9.35 2.90
CA GLU A 412 20.83 -8.38 2.94
C GLU A 412 22.10 -8.93 2.32
N LEU A 413 22.47 -10.17 2.66
CA LEU A 413 23.76 -10.75 2.33
C LEU A 413 23.84 -11.27 0.89
N ILE A 414 22.86 -12.05 0.45
CA ILE A 414 22.87 -12.69 -0.87
C ILE A 414 22.25 -11.77 -1.92
N GLU A 415 21.06 -11.24 -1.65
CA GLU A 415 20.32 -10.46 -2.66
C GLU A 415 20.89 -9.04 -2.81
N LEU A 416 21.27 -8.38 -1.71
CA LEU A 416 21.72 -6.99 -1.74
C LEU A 416 23.23 -6.79 -1.59
N GLY A 417 24.00 -7.87 -1.34
CA GLY A 417 25.45 -7.82 -1.15
C GLY A 417 25.89 -6.97 0.05
N ILE A 418 25.01 -6.75 1.03
CA ILE A 418 25.29 -6.02 2.26
C ILE A 418 25.89 -6.99 3.28
N ASN A 419 27.10 -6.70 3.74
CA ASN A 419 27.71 -7.46 4.84
C ASN A 419 26.90 -7.23 6.12
N ALA A 420 26.31 -8.29 6.66
CA ALA A 420 25.45 -8.22 7.83
C ALA A 420 25.53 -9.50 8.69
N GLY A 421 25.27 -9.36 9.99
CA GLY A 421 25.31 -10.47 10.96
C GLY A 421 23.94 -11.13 11.19
N LEU A 422 23.94 -12.28 11.88
CA LEU A 422 22.73 -13.00 12.28
C LEU A 422 22.06 -12.38 13.51
N GLN A 423 22.85 -11.80 14.42
CA GLN A 423 22.40 -11.32 15.73
C GLN A 423 21.12 -10.47 15.68
N ASP A 424 21.10 -9.49 14.79
CA ASP A 424 20.01 -8.52 14.66
C ASP A 424 18.67 -9.20 14.35
N ARG A 425 18.71 -10.24 13.52
CA ARG A 425 17.55 -10.93 12.95
C ARG A 425 17.02 -11.94 13.94
N VAL A 426 17.91 -12.64 14.64
CA VAL A 426 17.52 -13.58 15.69
C VAL A 426 16.71 -12.85 16.74
N ILE A 427 17.23 -11.75 17.30
CA ILE A 427 16.49 -11.02 18.34
C ILE A 427 15.19 -10.38 17.81
N GLN A 428 15.17 -9.89 16.58
CA GLN A 428 13.97 -9.30 15.97
C GLN A 428 12.90 -10.32 15.59
N SER A 429 13.30 -11.55 15.24
CA SER A 429 12.39 -12.64 14.87
C SER A 429 11.89 -13.42 16.08
N PHE A 430 12.71 -13.64 17.11
CA PHE A 430 12.30 -14.38 18.31
C PHE A 430 11.69 -13.47 19.39
N GLY A 431 12.15 -12.23 19.50
CA GLY A 431 11.73 -11.28 20.52
C GLY A 431 12.32 -11.53 21.91
N GLY A 432 11.90 -10.73 22.89
CA GLY A 432 12.40 -10.83 24.26
C GLY A 432 13.90 -10.61 24.39
N ILE A 433 14.58 -11.59 24.97
CA ILE A 433 16.03 -11.59 25.21
C ILE A 433 16.59 -12.92 24.76
N MET A 434 17.65 -12.87 23.95
CA MET A 434 18.25 -14.07 23.37
C MET A 434 19.74 -14.12 23.68
N TYR A 435 20.17 -15.26 24.24
CA TYR A 435 21.55 -15.74 24.16
C TYR A 435 21.71 -16.51 22.86
N MET A 436 22.78 -16.20 22.11
CA MET A 436 23.00 -16.71 20.77
C MET A 436 24.42 -17.25 20.65
N ASP A 437 24.53 -18.48 20.15
CA ASP A 437 25.79 -19.15 19.88
C ASP A 437 25.90 -19.46 18.39
N PHE A 438 26.90 -18.86 17.74
CA PHE A 438 27.17 -18.97 16.31
C PHE A 438 28.35 -19.90 16.02
N GLU A 439 28.64 -20.85 16.91
CA GLU A 439 29.69 -21.85 16.72
C GLU A 439 29.63 -22.49 15.33
N LYS A 440 30.74 -22.39 14.59
CA LYS A 440 30.82 -22.75 13.16
C LYS A 440 30.39 -24.19 12.88
N GLU A 441 30.94 -25.16 13.61
CA GLU A 441 30.60 -26.58 13.41
C GLU A 441 29.12 -26.87 13.65
N PHE A 442 28.53 -26.24 14.66
CA PHE A 442 27.12 -26.40 14.95
C PHE A 442 26.26 -25.80 13.83
N MET A 443 26.60 -24.59 13.38
CA MET A 443 25.89 -23.94 12.28
C MET A 443 25.98 -24.76 10.99
N GLU A 444 27.15 -25.27 10.63
CA GLU A 444 27.34 -26.09 9.42
C GLU A 444 26.49 -27.37 9.47
N ARG A 445 26.40 -28.02 10.64
CA ARG A 445 25.54 -29.19 10.84
C ARG A 445 24.04 -28.88 10.82
N ASN A 446 23.66 -27.64 11.15
CA ASN A 446 22.26 -27.20 11.24
C ASN A 446 21.89 -26.19 10.14
N ASN A 447 22.44 -26.34 8.93
CA ASN A 447 22.07 -25.54 7.75
C ASN A 447 22.22 -24.01 7.93
N GLY A 448 23.20 -23.58 8.71
CA GLY A 448 23.47 -22.17 9.02
C GLY A 448 22.67 -21.62 10.20
N ILE A 449 22.01 -22.47 11.00
CA ILE A 449 21.25 -22.08 12.18
C ILE A 449 22.12 -22.22 13.44
N GLY A 450 22.18 -21.16 14.24
CA GLY A 450 22.90 -21.14 15.53
C GLY A 450 22.04 -21.67 16.70
N ARG A 451 22.64 -21.79 17.89
CA ARG A 451 21.86 -22.10 19.10
C ARG A 451 21.27 -20.81 19.65
N TYR A 452 19.95 -20.76 19.74
CA TYR A 452 19.22 -19.59 20.23
C TYR A 452 18.47 -19.96 21.51
N ILE A 453 18.85 -19.34 22.62
CA ILE A 453 18.30 -19.64 23.94
C ILE A 453 17.67 -18.37 24.51
N ARG A 454 16.38 -18.45 24.83
CA ARG A 454 15.65 -17.33 25.43
C ARG A 454 16.06 -17.16 26.89
N VAL A 455 16.30 -15.91 27.29
CA VAL A 455 16.63 -15.55 28.67
C VAL A 455 15.42 -14.82 29.29
N PRO A 456 14.95 -15.22 30.48
CA PRO A 456 13.87 -14.51 31.16
C PRO A 456 14.25 -13.06 31.48
N SER A 457 13.33 -12.11 31.27
CA SER A 457 13.61 -10.68 31.41
C SER A 457 13.77 -10.21 32.85
N GLU A 458 13.23 -10.97 33.80
CA GLU A 458 13.38 -10.76 35.23
C GLU A 458 14.83 -10.94 35.69
N LEU A 459 15.66 -11.65 34.91
CA LEU A 459 17.07 -11.85 35.22
C LEU A 459 17.93 -10.65 34.85
N ILE A 460 17.47 -9.77 33.95
CA ILE A 460 18.24 -8.61 33.52
C ILE A 460 18.22 -7.52 34.61
N PRO A 461 19.38 -7.03 35.06
CA PRO A 461 19.43 -5.93 36.01
C PRO A 461 18.71 -4.68 35.49
N LYS A 462 17.87 -4.10 36.34
CA LYS A 462 17.16 -2.84 36.06
C LYS A 462 18.14 -1.65 36.00
N GLY A 463 17.71 -0.58 35.33
CA GLY A 463 18.48 0.67 35.23
C GLY A 463 19.34 0.80 33.98
N LEU A 464 19.05 0.01 32.94
CA LEU A 464 19.66 0.17 31.63
C LEU A 464 19.15 1.45 30.96
N TRP A 465 20.08 2.19 30.36
CA TRP A 465 19.81 3.37 29.56
C TRP A 465 20.65 3.34 28.29
N ILE A 466 20.24 4.10 27.29
CA ILE A 466 20.99 4.31 26.06
C ILE A 466 21.23 5.79 25.82
N ALA A 467 22.35 6.08 25.17
CA ALA A 467 22.60 7.38 24.58
C ALA A 467 23.10 7.21 23.15
N TYR A 468 22.63 8.07 22.25
CA TYR A 468 22.99 7.99 20.83
C TYR A 468 23.20 9.35 20.20
N GLU A 469 24.00 9.34 19.13
CA GLU A 469 24.24 10.49 18.27
C GLU A 469 23.16 10.58 17.18
N GLY A 470 22.67 11.78 16.87
CA GLY A 470 21.65 11.97 15.83
C GLY A 470 22.14 11.67 14.41
N ASN A 471 23.43 11.90 14.11
CA ASN A 471 24.06 11.72 12.80
C ASN A 471 25.39 10.95 12.90
N PRO A 472 25.36 9.63 13.14
CA PRO A 472 26.57 8.84 13.30
C PRO A 472 27.32 8.64 11.98
N SER A 473 28.65 8.61 12.05
CA SER A 473 29.51 8.27 10.91
C SER A 473 29.68 6.76 10.75
N LYS A 474 29.66 6.25 9.51
CA LYS A 474 29.94 4.83 9.22
C LYS A 474 31.33 4.43 9.69
N ILE A 475 31.37 3.36 10.49
CA ILE A 475 32.61 2.76 10.97
C ILE A 475 33.08 1.74 9.93
N HIS A 476 34.02 2.15 9.08
CA HIS A 476 34.75 1.23 8.20
C HIS A 476 35.94 0.65 8.96
N SER A 477 36.04 -0.67 9.03
CA SER A 477 37.17 -1.37 9.66
C SER A 477 37.65 -2.52 8.79
N ASP A 478 38.94 -2.85 8.88
CA ASP A 478 39.61 -3.96 8.22
C ASP A 478 39.61 -5.25 9.06
N VAL A 479 38.97 -5.23 10.24
CA VAL A 479 38.98 -6.33 11.22
C VAL A 479 38.55 -7.66 10.61
N ARG A 480 37.56 -7.64 9.70
CA ARG A 480 37.14 -8.87 9.01
C ARG A 480 38.23 -9.47 8.12
N LYS A 481 38.95 -8.64 7.38
CA LYS A 481 40.09 -9.09 6.56
C LYS A 481 41.21 -9.64 7.42
N ARG A 482 41.50 -9.01 8.57
CA ARG A 482 42.52 -9.46 9.53
C ARG A 482 42.15 -10.81 10.15
N TYR A 483 40.88 -11.00 10.51
CA TYR A 483 40.39 -12.27 11.01
C TYR A 483 40.50 -13.39 9.95
N GLU A 484 40.08 -13.11 8.71
CA GLU A 484 40.19 -14.06 7.59
C GLU A 484 41.64 -14.41 7.24
N ALA A 485 42.57 -13.48 7.47
CA ALA A 485 44.00 -13.70 7.36
C ALA A 485 44.61 -14.47 8.56
N GLY A 486 43.83 -14.76 9.60
CA GLY A 486 44.28 -15.50 10.78
C GLY A 486 45.13 -14.68 11.77
N ASP A 487 44.93 -13.35 11.84
CA ASP A 487 45.59 -12.51 12.85
C ASP A 487 45.23 -12.97 14.27
N GLU A 488 46.21 -13.59 14.96
CA GLU A 488 46.04 -14.18 16.30
C GLU A 488 45.40 -13.20 17.28
N LYS A 489 45.79 -11.92 17.26
CA LYS A 489 45.22 -10.91 18.18
C LYS A 489 43.74 -10.69 17.94
N VAL A 490 43.31 -10.71 16.68
CA VAL A 490 41.89 -10.54 16.32
C VAL A 490 41.10 -11.80 16.66
N VAL A 491 41.64 -12.98 16.34
CA VAL A 491 41.01 -14.27 16.65
C VAL A 491 40.82 -14.43 18.16
N ASP A 492 41.86 -14.20 18.96
CA ASP A 492 41.81 -14.28 20.42
C ASP A 492 40.83 -13.27 21.01
N ALA A 493 40.76 -12.06 20.44
CA ALA A 493 39.78 -11.07 20.85
C ALA A 493 38.35 -11.54 20.58
N MET A 494 38.06 -12.16 19.43
CA MET A 494 36.72 -12.70 19.12
C MET A 494 36.32 -13.82 20.09
N ILE A 495 37.26 -14.71 20.44
CA ILE A 495 37.05 -15.74 21.47
C ILE A 495 36.74 -15.08 22.82
N LYS A 496 37.51 -14.06 23.20
CA LYS A 496 37.34 -13.33 24.45
C LYS A 496 36.00 -12.59 24.51
N PHE A 497 35.57 -11.97 23.41
CA PHE A 497 34.23 -11.37 23.29
C PHE A 497 33.12 -12.41 23.53
N ALA A 498 33.21 -13.59 22.91
CA ALA A 498 32.27 -14.67 23.12
C ALA A 498 32.25 -15.15 24.59
N SER A 499 33.42 -15.22 25.23
CA SER A 499 33.53 -15.57 26.66
C SER A 499 32.80 -14.58 27.58
N TYR A 500 32.75 -13.29 27.24
CA TYR A 500 32.00 -12.30 28.02
C TYR A 500 30.48 -12.52 27.92
N ALA A 501 29.99 -12.98 26.76
CA ALA A 501 28.59 -13.33 26.59
C ALA A 501 28.23 -14.57 27.42
N GLU A 502 29.08 -15.59 27.40
CA GLU A 502 28.91 -16.81 28.21
C GLU A 502 28.97 -16.52 29.72
N GLN A 503 29.94 -15.73 30.17
CA GLN A 503 30.01 -15.27 31.57
C GLN A 503 28.76 -14.48 31.98
N THR A 504 28.27 -13.61 31.11
CA THR A 504 27.01 -12.88 31.35
C THR A 504 25.83 -13.86 31.46
N TYR A 505 25.73 -14.83 30.55
CA TYR A 505 24.66 -15.82 30.57
C TYR A 505 24.61 -16.60 31.89
N HIS A 506 25.75 -17.13 32.33
CA HIS A 506 25.85 -17.84 33.62
C HIS A 506 25.59 -16.93 34.81
N LEU A 507 26.09 -15.68 34.79
CA LEU A 507 25.83 -14.69 35.84
C LEU A 507 24.33 -14.38 35.99
N LEU A 508 23.61 -14.28 34.87
CA LEU A 508 22.17 -14.01 34.88
C LEU A 508 21.38 -15.18 35.47
N LEU A 509 21.76 -16.42 35.15
CA LEU A 509 21.10 -17.64 35.63
C LEU A 509 21.44 -18.02 37.07
N ASP A 510 22.55 -17.52 37.61
CA ASP A 510 22.96 -17.82 38.99
C ASP A 510 21.96 -17.27 40.02
N SER A 511 21.15 -18.14 40.62
CA SER A 511 20.14 -17.79 41.62
C SER A 511 20.74 -17.40 42.97
N SER A 512 22.02 -17.72 43.23
CA SER A 512 22.68 -17.41 44.50
C SER A 512 23.18 -15.96 44.59
N THR A 513 23.35 -15.30 43.45
CA THR A 513 23.87 -13.92 43.39
C THR A 513 22.73 -12.89 43.45
N SER A 514 22.86 -11.89 44.33
CA SER A 514 21.90 -10.79 44.45
C SER A 514 21.81 -9.95 43.15
N GLN A 515 20.64 -9.34 42.89
CA GLN A 515 20.45 -8.46 41.72
C GLN A 515 21.44 -7.29 41.67
N THR A 516 21.81 -6.72 42.83
CA THR A 516 22.84 -5.67 42.93
C THR A 516 24.20 -6.18 42.50
N THR A 517 24.61 -7.36 42.98
CA THR A 517 25.88 -7.97 42.61
C THR A 517 25.91 -8.36 41.13
N LYS A 518 24.79 -8.87 40.58
CA LYS A 518 24.65 -9.14 39.14
C LYS A 518 24.84 -7.87 38.32
N ARG A 519 24.19 -6.76 38.73
CA ARG A 519 24.33 -5.45 38.09
C ARG A 519 25.78 -4.99 38.03
N VAL A 520 26.48 -5.02 39.17
CA VAL A 520 27.89 -4.57 39.26
C VAL A 520 28.82 -5.45 38.43
N LYS A 521 28.66 -6.78 38.50
CA LYS A 521 29.47 -7.71 37.68
C LYS A 521 29.19 -7.52 36.18
N LEU A 522 27.94 -7.32 35.79
CA LEU A 522 27.55 -7.02 34.41
C LEU A 522 28.15 -5.70 33.93
N ALA A 523 28.10 -4.64 34.74
CA ALA A 523 28.71 -3.35 34.45
C ALA A 523 30.22 -3.48 34.19
N LYS A 524 30.93 -4.24 35.02
CA LYS A 524 32.36 -4.54 34.81
C LYS A 524 32.61 -5.27 33.49
N LEU A 525 31.81 -6.28 33.16
CA LEU A 525 31.90 -6.98 31.86
C LEU A 525 31.63 -6.04 30.68
N MET A 526 30.70 -5.08 30.82
CA MET A 526 30.42 -4.09 29.78
C MET A 526 31.66 -3.21 29.51
N ASN A 527 32.32 -2.73 30.56
CA ASN A 527 33.55 -1.97 30.45
C ASN A 527 34.68 -2.80 29.80
N MET A 528 34.84 -4.06 30.21
CA MET A 528 35.84 -4.97 29.64
C MET A 528 35.61 -5.25 28.15
N ASN A 529 34.35 -5.44 27.75
CA ASN A 529 33.97 -5.61 26.36
C ASN A 529 34.33 -4.36 25.54
N PHE A 530 33.96 -3.16 26.02
CA PHE A 530 34.32 -1.93 25.33
C PHE A 530 35.84 -1.71 25.24
N ASN A 531 36.58 -1.93 26.33
CA ASN A 531 38.03 -1.73 26.35
C ASN A 531 38.74 -2.65 25.34
N LEU A 532 38.34 -3.93 25.25
CA LEU A 532 38.87 -4.85 24.25
C LEU A 532 38.53 -4.37 22.82
N ARG A 533 37.33 -3.83 22.61
CA ARG A 533 36.96 -3.27 21.30
C ARG A 533 37.82 -2.06 20.94
N GLN A 534 38.08 -1.19 21.89
CA GLN A 534 38.96 -0.04 21.72
C GLN A 534 40.39 -0.46 21.36
N GLU A 535 40.90 -1.51 21.98
CA GLU A 535 42.22 -2.09 21.68
C GLU A 535 42.32 -2.62 20.24
N ILE A 536 41.30 -3.37 19.79
CA ILE A 536 41.33 -4.03 18.47
C ILE A 536 41.05 -3.06 17.30
N PHE A 537 40.07 -2.17 17.45
CA PHE A 537 39.65 -1.25 16.39
C PHE A 537 40.41 0.08 16.41
N GLY A 538 40.90 0.50 17.57
CA GLY A 538 41.57 1.79 17.74
C GLY A 538 40.63 3.00 17.74
N ASN A 539 41.09 4.08 18.37
CA ASN A 539 40.28 5.29 18.64
C ASN A 539 39.79 6.00 17.37
N LYS A 540 40.58 5.97 16.29
CA LYS A 540 40.24 6.65 15.03
C LYS A 540 39.00 6.03 14.38
N ILE A 541 38.89 4.70 14.42
CA ILE A 541 37.78 3.94 13.83
C ILE A 541 36.52 4.07 14.69
N LEU A 542 36.66 4.06 16.02
CA LEU A 542 35.51 4.20 16.92
C LEU A 542 34.87 5.59 16.89
N GLY A 543 35.61 6.62 16.52
CA GLY A 543 35.11 7.99 16.35
C GLY A 543 35.02 8.78 17.65
N LYS A 544 35.33 10.08 17.58
CA LYS A 544 35.45 10.97 18.75
C LYS A 544 34.17 11.05 19.58
N ASN A 545 33.02 11.17 18.93
CA ASN A 545 31.72 11.35 19.61
C ASN A 545 31.31 10.08 20.37
N ASN A 546 31.55 8.90 19.81
CA ASN A 546 31.30 7.65 20.52
C ASN A 546 32.21 7.47 21.74
N LEU A 547 33.49 7.83 21.63
CA LEU A 547 34.42 7.81 22.77
C LEU A 547 33.98 8.80 23.86
N LYS A 548 33.54 10.00 23.46
CA LYS A 548 33.03 11.03 24.38
C LYS A 548 31.82 10.55 25.18
N MET A 549 30.88 9.85 24.56
CA MET A 549 29.73 9.26 25.27
C MET A 549 30.19 8.26 26.34
N ILE A 550 31.18 7.42 26.05
CA ILE A 550 31.73 6.45 27.02
C ILE A 550 32.48 7.16 28.15
N GLU A 551 33.29 8.18 27.84
CA GLU A 551 34.00 8.98 28.83
C GLU A 551 33.04 9.67 29.80
N LEU A 552 31.96 10.27 29.28
CA LEU A 552 30.93 10.89 30.10
C LEU A 552 30.24 9.86 31.00
N ALA A 553 29.86 8.69 30.47
CA ALA A 553 29.25 7.63 31.27
C ALA A 553 30.15 7.24 32.46
N ARG A 554 31.45 7.00 32.18
CA ARG A 554 32.45 6.62 33.20
C ARG A 554 32.68 7.73 34.22
N LYS A 555 32.75 8.99 33.79
CA LYS A 555 32.91 10.16 34.68
C LYS A 555 31.83 10.22 35.76
N PHE A 556 30.61 9.76 35.44
CA PHE A 556 29.48 9.76 36.37
C PHE A 556 29.22 8.41 37.04
N GLY A 557 30.14 7.43 36.95
CA GLY A 557 30.04 6.15 37.66
C GLY A 557 29.24 5.06 36.93
N PHE A 558 29.01 5.22 35.62
CA PHE A 558 28.34 4.22 34.79
C PHE A 558 29.34 3.47 33.91
N ALA A 559 29.20 2.15 33.86
CA ALA A 559 29.80 1.39 32.79
C ALA A 559 29.01 1.59 31.51
N ALA A 560 29.69 1.62 30.36
CA ALA A 560 29.04 1.74 29.07
C ALA A 560 29.79 0.98 27.98
N LYS A 561 29.04 0.54 26.98
CA LYS A 561 29.57 -0.07 25.76
C LYS A 561 28.67 0.19 24.58
N PHE A 562 29.16 -0.13 23.38
CA PHE A 562 28.37 0.00 22.15
C PHE A 562 27.28 -1.07 22.09
N THR A 563 26.14 -0.70 21.53
CA THR A 563 25.02 -1.63 21.28
C THR A 563 25.19 -2.43 19.99
N GLY A 564 26.02 -1.94 19.04
CA GLY A 564 26.22 -2.52 17.72
C GLY A 564 27.55 -2.12 17.10
N SER A 565 27.56 -1.69 15.84
CA SER A 565 28.76 -1.21 15.13
C SER A 565 29.27 0.13 15.67
N GLY A 566 28.38 1.01 16.13
CA GLY A 566 28.65 2.29 16.81
C GLY A 566 27.43 3.22 16.75
N GLY A 567 27.55 4.45 17.27
CA GLY A 567 26.49 5.47 17.23
C GLY A 567 25.51 5.44 18.40
N THR A 568 25.38 4.31 19.11
CA THR A 568 24.63 4.19 20.37
C THR A 568 25.46 3.45 21.41
N ILE A 569 25.42 3.96 22.64
CA ILE A 569 25.93 3.27 23.83
C ILE A 569 24.78 2.79 24.69
N VAL A 570 24.98 1.67 25.39
CA VAL A 570 24.15 1.23 26.51
C VAL A 570 24.98 1.34 27.78
N GLY A 571 24.36 1.84 28.85
CA GLY A 571 25.02 2.03 30.13
C GLY A 571 24.28 1.39 31.30
N LEU A 572 25.03 1.11 32.36
CA LEU A 572 24.57 0.49 33.59
C LEU A 572 25.36 1.03 34.78
N TRP A 573 24.68 1.23 35.91
CA TRP A 573 25.33 1.69 37.14
C TRP A 573 26.37 0.67 37.62
N GLU A 574 27.57 1.12 37.99
CA GLU A 574 28.70 0.24 38.36
C GLU A 574 28.91 0.11 39.88
N ASP A 575 28.44 1.06 40.68
CA ASP A 575 28.61 1.04 42.14
C ASP A 575 27.58 0.10 42.80
N GLU A 576 27.90 -0.52 43.94
CA GLU A 576 26.95 -1.27 44.76
C GLU A 576 25.94 -0.35 45.45
N ASN A 577 26.36 0.87 45.81
CA ASN A 577 25.50 1.84 46.46
C ASN A 577 24.63 2.58 45.44
N ASN A 578 23.30 2.47 45.58
CA ASN A 578 22.36 3.13 44.69
C ASN A 578 22.01 4.57 45.11
N LYS A 579 22.48 5.08 46.26
CA LYS A 579 22.11 6.40 46.79
C LYS A 579 22.39 7.54 45.80
N ASP A 580 23.53 7.48 45.12
CA ASP A 580 23.97 8.54 44.20
C ASP A 580 23.58 8.26 42.75
N MET A 581 23.02 7.08 42.44
CA MET A 581 22.71 6.65 41.08
C MET A 581 21.76 7.63 40.37
N MET A 582 20.68 8.04 41.04
CA MET A 582 19.67 8.94 40.46
C MET A 582 20.20 10.36 40.26
N LEU A 583 21.01 10.86 41.19
CA LEU A 583 21.63 12.18 41.04
C LEU A 583 22.65 12.18 39.90
N ASN A 584 23.45 11.11 39.79
CA ASN A 584 24.48 11.00 38.76
C ASN A 584 23.89 10.75 37.37
N ILE A 585 22.79 10.00 37.25
CA ILE A 585 22.14 9.83 35.95
C ILE A 585 21.53 11.14 35.44
N GLU A 586 20.98 11.98 36.31
CA GLU A 586 20.47 13.30 35.92
C GLU A 586 21.60 14.23 35.45
N LYS A 587 22.73 14.24 36.18
CA LYS A 587 23.92 14.99 35.76
C LYS A 587 24.46 14.48 34.43
N LEU A 588 24.57 13.15 34.26
CA LEU A 588 25.00 12.52 33.02
C LEU A 588 24.07 12.90 31.86
N LYS A 589 22.76 12.81 32.05
CA LYS A 589 21.76 13.18 31.05
C LYS A 589 21.94 14.63 30.59
N ASN A 590 22.11 15.56 31.53
CA ASN A 590 22.31 16.97 31.21
C ASN A 590 23.61 17.21 30.41
N GLU A 591 24.70 16.55 30.78
CA GLU A 591 25.97 16.68 30.05
C GLU A 591 25.91 16.03 28.66
N LEU A 592 25.26 14.88 28.52
CA LEU A 592 25.03 14.26 27.21
C LEU A 592 24.20 15.16 26.29
N GLN A 593 23.14 15.78 26.81
CA GLN A 593 22.27 16.68 26.04
C GLN A 593 22.98 17.97 25.63
N LYS A 594 23.86 18.52 26.48
CA LYS A 594 24.70 19.69 26.13
C LYS A 594 25.62 19.41 24.95
N GLU A 595 26.12 18.17 24.85
CA GLU A 595 26.99 17.71 23.76
C GLU A 595 26.18 17.27 22.51
N GLY A 596 24.85 17.40 22.53
CA GLY A 596 23.98 17.06 21.40
C GLY A 596 23.58 15.59 21.31
N PHE A 597 23.82 14.79 22.34
CA PHE A 597 23.39 13.39 22.40
C PHE A 597 21.98 13.24 22.96
N VAL A 598 21.27 12.20 22.50
CA VAL A 598 19.93 11.87 23.00
C VAL A 598 20.02 10.76 24.03
N PHE A 599 19.46 10.99 25.22
CA PHE A 599 19.39 10.00 26.31
C PHE A 599 17.99 9.38 26.39
N CYS A 600 17.92 8.05 26.56
CA CYS A 600 16.66 7.32 26.75
C CYS A 600 16.81 6.18 27.76
N TRP A 601 15.81 5.99 28.62
CA TRP A 601 15.70 4.79 29.44
C TRP A 601 15.31 3.58 28.59
N VAL A 602 15.95 2.43 28.80
CA VAL A 602 15.64 1.21 28.04
C VAL A 602 14.32 0.62 28.51
N LYS A 603 13.43 0.38 27.56
CA LYS A 603 12.17 -0.37 27.74
C LYS A 603 12.35 -1.71 27.04
N ILE A 604 12.59 -2.77 27.81
CA ILE A 604 12.70 -4.13 27.27
C ILE A 604 11.34 -4.54 26.69
N CYS A 605 11.36 -5.12 25.50
CA CYS A 605 10.17 -5.67 24.87
C CYS A 605 10.12 -7.18 25.16
N ASP A 606 9.21 -7.59 26.05
CA ASP A 606 9.02 -9.00 26.42
C ASP A 606 8.22 -9.81 25.39
N TYR A 607 7.87 -9.19 24.26
CA TYR A 607 7.09 -9.83 23.21
C TYR A 607 7.82 -11.05 22.66
N LYS A 608 7.09 -12.16 22.52
CA LYS A 608 7.57 -13.43 22.00
C LYS A 608 6.79 -13.80 20.74
N TYR A 609 7.49 -13.86 19.60
CA TYR A 609 6.84 -14.00 18.29
C TYR A 609 6.51 -15.44 17.90
N ASP A 610 6.98 -16.42 18.68
CA ASP A 610 6.58 -17.83 18.63
C ASP A 610 5.15 -18.08 19.15
N GLU A 611 4.56 -17.11 19.83
CA GLU A 611 3.18 -17.16 20.34
C GLU A 611 2.16 -16.52 19.36
N GLU A 612 2.63 -15.97 18.22
CA GLU A 612 1.80 -15.53 17.08
C GLU A 612 1.65 -16.64 16.04
#